data_AF-A0A6U3V8W9-F1
#
_entry.id   AF-A0A6U3V8W9-F1
#
_cell.length_a   1.000
_cell.length_b   1.000
_cell.length_c   1.000
_cell.angle_alpha   90.00
_cell.angle_beta   90.00
_cell.angle_gamma   90.00
#
_symmetry.space_group_name_H-M   'P 1'
#
loop_
_entity.id
_entity.type
_entity.pdbx_description
1 polymer ?
#
loop_
_entity_poly.entity_id
_entity_poly.type
_entity_poly.pdbx_seq_one_letter_code
_entity_poly.pdbx_strand_id
1 'polypeptide(L)'
;MSSTVTFDANLPSMGHTRRYHTAVALGRKIFVAGGVGESTAECYDVDTKQWNEINSMSTIREGAAAVSLGNSIVVMGGTDGGSYVPLSSAEQYDTTSGQWS
;
A
#
# COMPACT_ATOMS: atom_id res chain seq x y z
N MET A 1 22.06 4.62 26.29
CA MET A 1 21.86 5.81 25.46
C MET A 1 20.43 5.75 24.95
N SER A 2 19.58 6.71 25.33
CA SER A 2 18.18 6.74 24.89
C SER A 2 18.16 7.32 23.48
N SER A 3 17.93 6.49 22.46
CA SER A 3 17.69 6.96 21.10
C SER A 3 16.30 7.59 21.07
N THR A 4 16.24 8.93 21.09
CA THR A 4 15.00 9.65 20.82
C THR A 4 14.58 9.31 19.39
N VAL A 5 13.45 8.64 19.22
CA VAL A 5 12.83 8.46 17.91
C VAL A 5 12.33 9.82 17.46
N THR A 6 13.16 10.55 16.71
CA THR A 6 12.73 11.78 16.04
C THR A 6 11.86 11.41 14.85
N PHE A 7 10.64 11.94 14.83
CA PHE A 7 9.77 11.88 13.66
C PHE A 7 10.43 12.69 12.54
N ASP A 8 10.83 12.03 11.45
CA ASP A 8 11.33 12.73 10.26
C ASP A 8 10.14 13.35 9.53
N ALA A 9 9.95 14.66 9.74
CA ALA A 9 8.84 15.40 9.14
C ALA A 9 9.01 15.65 7.63
N ASN A 10 10.14 15.26 7.03
CA ASN A 10 10.49 15.54 5.63
C ASN A 10 10.52 14.29 4.75
N LEU A 11 9.56 13.39 4.92
CA LEU A 11 9.36 12.30 3.95
C LEU A 11 8.91 12.89 2.60
N PRO A 12 9.36 12.33 1.46
CA PRO A 12 8.88 12.76 0.16
C PRO A 12 7.37 12.49 0.04
N SER A 13 6.69 13.33 -0.75
CA SER A 13 5.30 13.10 -1.14
C SER A 13 5.18 11.82 -1.96
N MET A 14 4.06 11.11 -1.80
CA MET A 14 3.64 10.06 -2.74
C MET A 14 3.42 10.65 -4.14
N GLY A 15 3.52 9.82 -5.17
CA GLY A 15 3.21 10.17 -6.55
C GLY A 15 1.72 10.37 -6.79
N HIS A 16 0.86 9.72 -5.99
CA HIS A 16 -0.59 9.89 -6.06
C HIS A 16 -1.15 10.48 -4.76
N THR A 17 -2.10 11.41 -4.89
CA THR A 17 -2.92 11.86 -3.76
C THR A 17 -3.95 10.79 -3.43
N ARG A 18 -3.97 10.29 -2.20
CA ARG A 18 -4.84 9.16 -1.81
C ARG A 18 -5.64 9.47 -0.55
N ARG A 19 -6.90 9.03 -0.52
CA ARG A 19 -7.76 8.95 0.69
C ARG A 19 -8.39 7.56 0.75
N TYR A 20 -8.63 7.03 1.95
CA TYR A 20 -9.13 5.66 2.17
C TYR A 20 -8.25 4.57 1.55
N HIS A 21 -6.96 4.85 1.36
CA HIS A 21 -5.97 3.84 1.02
C HIS A 21 -5.60 3.02 2.26
N THR A 22 -4.93 1.90 2.03
CA THR A 22 -4.28 1.14 3.09
C THR A 22 -2.77 1.33 3.05
N ALA A 23 -2.12 1.15 4.19
CA ALA A 23 -0.67 1.19 4.31
C ALA A 23 -0.17 0.02 5.16
N VAL A 24 0.93 -0.60 4.74
CA VAL A 24 1.53 -1.73 5.46
C VAL A 24 3.04 -1.74 5.33
N ALA A 25 3.74 -2.08 6.40
CA ALA A 25 5.18 -2.23 6.40
C ALA A 25 5.59 -3.70 6.16
N LEU A 26 6.62 -3.90 5.33
CA LEU A 26 7.29 -5.18 5.13
C LEU A 26 8.80 -4.93 4.94
N GLY A 27 9.59 -5.38 5.91
CA GLY A 27 11.03 -5.10 5.95
C GLY A 27 11.32 -3.60 6.07
N ARG A 28 12.19 -3.06 5.20
CA ARG A 28 12.54 -1.63 5.12
C ARG A 28 11.70 -0.87 4.07
N LYS A 29 10.50 -1.36 3.81
CA LYS A 29 9.58 -0.82 2.82
C LYS A 29 8.20 -0.56 3.43
N ILE A 30 7.56 0.51 2.99
CA ILE A 30 6.17 0.85 3.30
C ILE A 30 5.39 0.80 1.99
N PHE A 31 4.37 -0.03 1.94
CA PHE A 31 3.49 -0.16 0.79
C PHE A 31 2.20 0.61 1.06
N VAL A 32 1.75 1.37 0.08
CA VAL A 32 0.47 2.05 0.08
C VAL A 32 -0.30 1.58 -1.15
N ALA A 33 -1.54 1.15 -0.97
CA ALA A 33 -2.35 0.60 -2.05
C ALA A 33 -3.79 1.12 -2.00
N GLY A 34 -4.36 1.32 -3.18
CA GLY A 34 -5.75 1.71 -3.36
C GLY A 34 -6.06 3.14 -2.92
N GLY A 35 -7.30 3.34 -2.48
CA GLY A 35 -7.88 4.64 -2.20
C GLY A 35 -8.98 5.01 -3.20
N VAL A 36 -9.57 6.19 -3.01
CA VAL A 36 -10.77 6.60 -3.76
C VAL A 36 -10.55 6.56 -5.28
N GLY A 37 -11.25 5.68 -5.97
CA GLY A 37 -11.15 5.47 -7.43
C GLY A 37 -9.81 4.91 -7.92
N GLU A 38 -8.94 4.44 -7.03
CA GLU A 38 -7.57 4.06 -7.34
C GLU A 38 -7.34 2.56 -7.10
N SER A 39 -6.72 1.88 -8.07
CA SER A 39 -6.15 0.53 -7.89
C SER A 39 -4.62 0.55 -7.85
N THR A 40 -4.01 1.71 -8.07
CA THR A 40 -2.55 1.91 -8.05
C THR A 40 -1.97 1.62 -6.66
N ALA A 41 -0.68 1.28 -6.64
CA ALA A 41 0.06 1.07 -5.41
C ALA A 41 1.47 1.63 -5.53
N GLU A 42 2.02 2.05 -4.39
CA GLU A 42 3.34 2.67 -4.29
C GLU A 42 4.11 2.09 -3.11
N CYS A 43 5.43 2.01 -3.25
CA CYS A 43 6.33 1.52 -2.24
C CYS A 43 7.36 2.60 -1.88
N TYR A 44 7.35 3.03 -0.62
CA TYR A 44 8.43 3.82 -0.05
C TYR A 44 9.57 2.89 0.38
N ASP A 45 10.75 3.11 -0.16
CA ASP A 45 11.97 2.42 0.23
C ASP A 45 12.76 3.30 1.19
N VAL A 46 12.95 2.83 2.44
CA VAL A 46 13.57 3.62 3.51
C VAL A 46 15.07 3.86 3.26
N ASP A 47 15.72 3.01 2.47
CA ASP A 47 17.15 3.14 2.17
C ASP A 47 17.41 4.21 1.13
N THR A 48 16.59 4.24 0.08
CA THR A 48 16.67 5.26 -0.98
C THR A 48 15.93 6.56 -0.61
N LYS A 49 15.03 6.48 0.37
CA LYS A 49 14.10 7.55 0.74
C LYS A 49 13.25 8.03 -0.43
N GLN A 50 12.78 7.11 -1.28
CA GLN A 50 11.95 7.41 -2.44
C GLN A 50 10.69 6.57 -2.47
N TRP A 51 9.61 7.14 -3.01
CA TRP A 51 8.44 6.39 -3.45
C TRP A 51 8.67 5.85 -4.85
N ASN A 52 8.28 4.60 -5.07
CA ASN A 52 8.30 3.95 -6.37
C ASN A 52 6.90 3.40 -6.66
N GLU A 53 6.38 3.67 -7.85
CA GLU A 53 5.16 3.02 -8.31
C GLU A 53 5.44 1.52 -8.48
N ILE A 54 4.50 0.69 -8.01
CA ILE A 54 4.50 -0.75 -8.25
C ILE A 54 3.26 -1.10 -9.08
N ASN A 55 3.18 -2.34 -9.56
CA ASN A 55 2.02 -2.79 -10.33
C ASN A 55 0.73 -2.50 -9.57
N SER A 56 -0.31 -2.11 -10.30
CA SER A 56 -1.64 -1.87 -9.73
C SER A 56 -2.36 -3.18 -9.40
N MET A 57 -3.26 -3.12 -8.43
CA MET A 57 -4.25 -4.17 -8.20
C MET A 57 -5.21 -4.26 -9.40
N SER A 58 -5.82 -5.41 -9.56
CA SER A 58 -6.88 -5.65 -10.54
C SER A 58 -8.19 -4.97 -10.15
N THR A 59 -8.43 -4.81 -8.84
CA THR A 59 -9.66 -4.24 -8.29
C THR A 59 -9.34 -2.94 -7.56
N ILE A 60 -10.16 -1.90 -7.77
CA ILE A 60 -10.14 -0.69 -6.92
C ILE A 60 -10.57 -1.10 -5.52
N ARG A 61 -9.83 -0.65 -4.51
CA ARG A 61 -10.11 -0.99 -3.10
C ARG A 61 -10.08 0.28 -2.25
N GLU A 62 -11.27 0.79 -1.93
CA GLU A 62 -11.43 1.91 -1.00
C GLU A 62 -11.74 1.41 0.41
N GLY A 63 -11.05 1.95 1.42
CA GLY A 63 -11.29 1.60 2.83
C GLY A 63 -10.90 0.14 3.16
N ALA A 64 -10.01 -0.45 2.38
CA ALA A 64 -9.52 -1.80 2.60
C ALA A 64 -8.54 -1.89 3.79
N ALA A 65 -8.32 -3.10 4.29
CA ALA A 65 -7.27 -3.41 5.25
C ALA A 65 -6.07 -4.05 4.53
N ALA A 66 -4.85 -3.89 5.07
CA ALA A 66 -3.68 -4.63 4.59
C ALA A 66 -2.85 -5.23 5.71
N VAL A 67 -2.21 -6.36 5.41
CA VAL A 67 -1.27 -7.06 6.31
C VAL A 67 -0.06 -7.54 5.52
N SER A 68 1.10 -7.63 6.19
CA SER A 68 2.26 -8.31 5.64
C SER A 68 2.20 -9.80 6.01
N LEU A 69 2.55 -10.66 5.05
CA LEU A 69 2.53 -12.11 5.20
C LEU A 69 3.71 -12.72 4.45
N GLY A 70 4.74 -13.17 5.17
CA GLY A 70 5.97 -13.66 4.55
C GLY A 70 6.64 -12.58 3.70
N ASN A 71 6.87 -12.89 2.42
CA ASN A 71 7.45 -11.96 1.43
C ASN A 71 6.37 -11.23 0.61
N SER A 72 5.17 -11.11 1.14
CA SER A 72 4.03 -10.53 0.45
C SER A 72 3.28 -9.53 1.31
N ILE A 73 2.48 -8.70 0.67
CA ILE A 73 1.41 -7.94 1.33
C ILE A 73 0.06 -8.45 0.83
N VAL A 74 -0.96 -8.46 1.69
CA VAL A 74 -2.31 -8.87 1.35
C VAL A 74 -3.25 -7.70 1.64
N VAL A 75 -4.02 -7.28 0.64
CA VAL A 75 -5.04 -6.23 0.75
C VAL A 75 -6.42 -6.89 0.71
N MET A 76 -7.25 -6.63 1.72
CA MET A 76 -8.49 -7.37 1.96
C MET A 76 -9.69 -6.42 2.06
N GLY A 77 -10.78 -6.80 1.41
CA GLY A 77 -12.05 -6.08 1.48
C GLY A 77 -11.99 -4.69 0.88
N GLY A 78 -12.67 -3.74 1.54
CA GLY A 78 -12.96 -2.41 1.01
C GLY A 78 -14.19 -2.39 0.12
N THR A 79 -14.28 -1.39 -0.74
CA THR A 79 -15.29 -1.31 -1.80
C THR A 79 -14.64 -1.14 -3.18
N ASP A 80 -15.39 -1.45 -4.23
CA ASP A 80 -14.98 -1.30 -5.65
C ASP A 80 -14.87 0.16 -6.13
N GLY A 81 -15.05 1.12 -5.23
CA GLY A 81 -15.04 2.56 -5.49
C GLY A 81 -16.22 3.08 -6.30
N GLY A 82 -16.38 2.61 -7.55
CA GLY A 82 -17.38 3.13 -8.48
C GLY A 82 -18.82 2.97 -7.98
N SER A 83 -19.20 1.75 -7.59
CA SER A 83 -20.55 1.44 -7.09
C SER A 83 -20.59 1.32 -5.56
N TYR A 84 -19.46 1.50 -4.89
CA TYR A 84 -19.24 1.27 -3.47
C TYR A 84 -19.71 -0.12 -2.99
N VAL A 85 -19.63 -1.13 -3.86
CA VAL A 85 -20.02 -2.50 -3.51
C VAL A 85 -18.98 -3.08 -2.55
N PRO A 86 -19.38 -3.61 -1.37
CA PRO A 86 -18.46 -4.24 -0.45
C PRO A 86 -17.78 -5.45 -1.08
N LEU A 87 -16.46 -5.53 -0.94
CA LEU A 87 -15.66 -6.63 -1.47
C LEU A 87 -15.46 -7.69 -0.38
N SER A 88 -15.71 -8.95 -0.74
CA SER A 88 -15.30 -10.11 0.07
C SER A 88 -13.96 -10.70 -0.38
N SER A 89 -13.38 -10.19 -1.46
CA SER A 89 -12.13 -10.65 -2.05
C SER A 89 -10.91 -10.01 -1.37
N ALA A 90 -9.75 -10.61 -1.62
CA ALA A 90 -8.44 -10.06 -1.28
C ALA A 90 -7.51 -10.19 -2.49
N GLU A 91 -6.45 -9.39 -2.51
CA GLU A 91 -5.35 -9.49 -3.47
C GLU A 91 -4.02 -9.50 -2.72
N GLN A 92 -3.11 -10.36 -3.15
CA GLN A 92 -1.78 -10.50 -2.58
C GLN A 92 -0.73 -9.99 -3.57
N TYR A 93 0.14 -9.09 -3.13
CA TYR A 93 1.33 -8.69 -3.89
C TYR A 93 2.54 -9.48 -3.39
N ASP A 94 3.14 -10.29 -4.27
CA ASP A 94 4.38 -11.00 -4.00
C ASP A 94 5.57 -10.08 -4.35
N THR A 95 6.40 -9.75 -3.36
CA THR A 95 7.52 -8.81 -3.56
C THR A 95 8.68 -9.37 -4.38
N THR A 96 8.72 -10.69 -4.61
CA THR A 96 9.73 -11.36 -5.43
C THR A 96 9.38 -11.26 -6.91
N SER A 97 8.12 -11.52 -7.25
CA SER A 97 7.63 -11.44 -8.64
C SER A 97 7.16 -10.04 -9.03
N GLY A 98 6.83 -9.20 -8.05
CA GLY A 98 6.22 -7.90 -8.23
C GLY A 98 4.80 -7.96 -8.79
N GLN A 99 4.08 -9.07 -8.62
CA GLN A 99 2.74 -9.27 -9.18
C GLN A 99 1.67 -9.36 -8.09
N TRP A 100 0.45 -8.96 -8.45
CA TRP A 100 -0.76 -9.20 -7.67
C TRP A 100 -1.45 -10.50 -8.11
N SER A 101 -2.05 -11.21 -7.16
CA SER A 101 -2.88 -12.40 -7.40
C SER A 101 -4.05 -12.48 -6.44
#